data_AF-A0A7J2SUI1-F1
#
_entry.id   AF-A0A7J2SUI1-F1
#
_cell.length_a   1.000
_cell.length_b   1.000
_cell.length_c   1.000
_cell.angle_alpha   90.00
_cell.angle_beta   90.00
_cell.angle_gamma   90.00
#
_symmetry.space_group_name_H-M   'P 1'
#
loop_
_entity.id
_entity.type
_entity.pdbx_description
1 polymer ?
#
loop_
_entity_poly.entity_id
_entity_poly.type
_entity_poly.pdbx_seq_one_letter_code
_entity_poly.pdbx_strand_id
1 'polypeptide(L)'
;PSGEIKGFHYMCRAAIGVVAGGGRVDKPWVKAGKKYHAMKSRATKWPKVRGVVMNAVSHPFGGGSHPHVGRPTTTSRNAPPGRKVGHIAARRTGVRK
;
A
#
# COMPACT_ATOMS: atom_id res chain seq x y z
N PRO A 1 4.92 -14.58 -1.07
CA PRO A 1 4.10 -15.69 -1.58
C PRO A 1 2.60 -15.37 -1.40
N SER A 2 1.82 -15.40 -2.48
CA SER A 2 0.41 -14.96 -2.48
C SER A 2 -0.61 -16.10 -2.29
N GLY A 3 -0.18 -17.36 -2.35
CA GLY A 3 -1.07 -18.54 -2.33
C GLY A 3 -1.71 -18.86 -3.68
N GLU A 4 -1.36 -18.13 -4.74
CA GLU A 4 -1.86 -18.35 -6.10
C GLU A 4 -1.14 -19.53 -6.77
N ILE A 5 -1.91 -20.45 -7.37
CA ILE A 5 -1.36 -21.53 -8.20
C ILE A 5 -1.05 -20.94 -9.57
N LYS A 6 0.24 -20.97 -9.95
CA LYS A 6 0.72 -20.41 -11.22
C LYS A 6 1.48 -21.46 -12.02
N GLY A 7 1.16 -21.57 -13.31
CA GLY A 7 1.90 -22.38 -14.25
C GLY A 7 3.24 -21.73 -14.63
N PHE A 8 4.29 -22.53 -14.75
CA PHE A 8 5.62 -22.10 -15.18
C PHE A 8 6.14 -23.03 -16.27
N HIS A 9 7.03 -22.53 -17.13
CA HIS A 9 7.72 -23.35 -18.11
C HIS A 9 8.68 -24.32 -17.41
N TYR A 10 8.83 -25.56 -17.92
CA TYR A 10 9.65 -26.59 -17.29
C TYR A 10 11.14 -26.23 -17.18
N MET A 11 11.63 -25.33 -18.04
CA MET A 11 13.02 -24.81 -17.99
C MET A 11 13.24 -23.68 -16.97
N CYS A 12 12.20 -23.22 -16.26
CA CYS A 12 12.38 -22.23 -15.21
C CYS A 12 13.23 -22.83 -14.07
N ARG A 13 14.27 -22.11 -13.65
CA ARG A 13 15.16 -22.54 -12.55
C ARG A 13 14.68 -21.98 -11.22
N ALA A 14 14.89 -22.76 -10.15
CA ALA A 14 14.66 -22.35 -8.78
C ALA A 14 15.77 -22.87 -7.87
N ALA A 15 15.96 -22.22 -6.72
CA ALA A 15 16.79 -22.75 -5.65
C ALA A 15 15.94 -23.60 -4.71
N ILE A 16 16.49 -24.73 -4.25
CA ILE A 16 15.82 -25.63 -3.31
C ILE A 16 15.85 -24.98 -1.91
N GLY A 17 14.69 -24.93 -1.25
CA GLY A 17 14.55 -24.43 0.12
C GLY A 17 13.83 -23.10 0.25
N VAL A 18 13.89 -22.51 1.44
CA VAL A 18 13.24 -21.23 1.77
C VAL A 18 14.26 -20.11 1.87
N VAL A 19 13.82 -18.87 1.61
CA VAL A 19 14.69 -17.69 1.78
C VAL A 19 14.98 -17.47 3.27
N ALA A 20 16.25 -17.22 3.61
CA ALA A 20 16.68 -16.93 4.97
C ALA A 20 16.11 -15.62 5.54
N GLY A 21 16.16 -15.44 6.86
CA GLY A 21 15.67 -14.22 7.53
C GLY A 21 14.15 -14.18 7.72
N GLY A 22 13.52 -15.35 7.87
CA GLY A 22 12.12 -15.47 8.32
C GLY A 22 11.88 -14.75 9.66
N GLY A 23 10.63 -14.34 9.91
CA GLY A 23 10.25 -13.65 11.15
C GLY A 23 10.71 -12.19 11.29
N ARG A 24 11.39 -11.63 10.28
CA ARG A 24 11.87 -10.22 10.29
C ARG A 24 10.75 -9.20 10.56
N VAL A 25 9.51 -9.49 10.19
CA VAL A 25 8.35 -8.60 10.35
C VAL A 25 7.65 -8.74 11.72
N ASP A 26 7.97 -9.78 12.49
CA ASP A 26 7.32 -10.07 13.77
C ASP A 26 7.75 -9.04 14.83
N LYS A 27 9.01 -8.59 14.76
CA LYS A 27 9.51 -7.51 15.61
C LYS A 27 8.93 -6.17 15.18
N PRO A 28 8.20 -5.45 16.05
CA PRO A 28 7.66 -4.15 15.72
C PRO A 28 8.77 -3.09 15.60
N TRP A 29 8.52 -2.06 14.80
CA TRP A 29 9.46 -0.95 14.62
C TRP A 29 9.64 -0.10 15.89
N VAL A 30 8.61 -0.01 16.74
CA VAL A 30 8.52 0.76 18.00
C VAL A 30 8.67 2.29 17.82
N LYS A 31 9.71 2.78 17.14
CA LYS A 31 9.98 4.21 16.94
C LYS A 31 10.14 4.59 15.47
N ALA A 32 9.78 5.83 15.16
CA ALA A 32 9.88 6.40 13.80
C ALA A 32 11.31 6.36 13.25
N GLY A 33 12.34 6.57 14.08
CA GLY A 33 13.75 6.54 13.64
C GLY A 33 14.18 5.19 13.06
N LYS A 34 13.72 4.06 13.61
CA LYS A 34 14.02 2.73 13.04
C LYS A 34 13.40 2.57 11.66
N LYS A 35 12.17 3.08 11.47
CA LYS A 35 11.50 3.10 10.17
C LYS A 35 12.20 4.05 9.19
N TYR A 36 12.66 5.22 9.64
CA TYR A 36 13.44 6.15 8.82
C TYR A 36 14.67 5.47 8.20
N HIS A 37 15.51 4.81 8.99
CA HIS A 37 16.69 4.13 8.46
C HIS A 37 16.33 2.98 7.49
N ALA A 38 15.28 2.23 7.79
CA ALA A 38 14.80 1.17 6.90
C ALA A 38 14.21 1.68 5.58
N MET A 39 13.64 2.89 5.58
CA MET A 39 13.12 3.54 4.37
C MET A 39 14.21 4.31 3.62
N LYS A 40 15.25 4.80 4.29
CA LYS A 40 16.40 5.47 3.66
C LYS A 40 17.16 4.56 2.70
N SER A 41 17.22 3.25 2.99
CA SER A 41 17.82 2.26 2.07
C SER A 41 16.91 1.89 0.89
N ARG A 42 15.72 2.49 0.77
CA ARG A 42 14.73 2.20 -0.27
C ARG A 42 14.36 3.48 -1.02
N ALA A 43 14.07 3.36 -2.31
CA ALA A 43 13.56 4.45 -3.13
C ALA A 43 12.05 4.67 -2.87
N THR A 44 11.68 5.03 -1.65
CA THR A 44 10.27 5.24 -1.28
C THR A 44 10.10 6.50 -0.46
N LYS A 45 9.14 7.35 -0.85
CA LYS A 45 8.80 8.55 -0.09
C LYS A 45 8.26 8.17 1.29
N TRP A 46 8.96 8.61 2.31
CA TRP A 46 8.58 8.48 3.72
C TRP A 46 8.96 9.77 4.46
N PRO A 47 8.15 10.27 5.41
CA PRO A 47 6.82 9.79 5.80
C PRO A 47 5.75 10.07 4.72
N LYS A 48 4.58 9.43 4.85
CA LYS A 48 3.44 9.62 3.94
C LYS A 48 2.38 10.49 4.63
N VAL A 49 1.99 11.59 3.98
CA VAL A 49 0.90 12.46 4.43
C VAL A 49 -0.44 11.88 3.95
N ARG A 50 -1.47 11.93 4.80
CA ARG A 50 -2.82 11.44 4.45
C ARG A 50 -3.48 12.41 3.45
N GLY A 51 -4.14 11.90 2.41
CA GLY A 51 -4.79 12.76 1.40
C GLY A 51 -5.90 13.67 1.96
N VAL A 52 -6.57 13.24 3.04
CA VAL A 52 -7.66 14.00 3.68
C VAL A 52 -7.16 15.27 4.37
N VAL A 53 -5.90 15.32 4.79
CA VAL A 53 -5.33 16.53 5.43
C VAL A 53 -4.66 17.47 4.43
N MET A 54 -4.72 17.15 3.14
CA MET A 54 -4.18 18.00 2.08
C MET A 54 -5.25 19.00 1.61
N ASN A 55 -4.81 20.05 0.91
CA ASN A 55 -5.72 20.96 0.22
C ASN A 55 -6.42 20.24 -0.96
N ALA A 56 -7.60 20.73 -1.36
CA ALA A 56 -8.38 20.16 -2.46
C ALA A 56 -7.61 20.09 -3.79
N VAL A 57 -6.67 21.01 -4.01
CA VAL A 57 -5.79 21.04 -5.19
C VAL A 57 -4.83 19.84 -5.25
N SER A 58 -4.39 19.33 -4.10
CA SER A 58 -3.32 18.32 -4.03
C SER A 58 -3.84 16.90 -3.97
N HIS A 59 -5.08 16.68 -3.51
CA HIS A 59 -5.66 15.34 -3.40
C HIS A 59 -7.18 15.35 -3.62
N PRO A 60 -7.76 14.35 -4.31
CA PRO A 60 -9.22 14.24 -4.46
C PRO A 60 -10.04 14.12 -3.17
N PHE A 61 -9.38 13.91 -2.03
CA PHE A 61 -9.99 13.79 -0.71
C PHE A 61 -9.64 14.98 0.19
N GLY A 62 -8.89 15.96 -0.32
CA GLY A 62 -8.44 17.11 0.44
C GLY A 62 -9.48 18.22 0.48
N GLY A 63 -9.31 19.14 1.42
CA GLY A 63 -10.19 20.29 1.65
C GLY A 63 -11.36 20.03 2.62
N GLY A 64 -12.27 21.00 2.68
CA GLY A 64 -13.38 21.03 3.64
C GLY A 64 -12.98 21.58 5.01
N SER A 65 -13.98 22.00 5.80
CA SER A 65 -13.76 22.57 7.14
C SER A 65 -13.39 21.50 8.19
N HIS A 66 -13.73 20.24 7.92
CA HIS A 66 -13.42 19.09 8.77
C HIS A 66 -12.74 18.00 7.94
N PRO A 67 -11.73 17.28 8.48
CA PRO A 67 -11.07 16.18 7.78
C PRO A 67 -12.03 15.01 7.50
N HIS A 68 -12.57 14.93 6.29
CA HIS A 68 -13.39 13.83 5.82
C HIS A 68 -13.17 13.61 4.31
N VAL A 69 -13.52 12.42 3.80
CA VAL A 69 -13.23 12.05 2.40
C VAL A 69 -14.22 12.71 1.41
N GLY A 70 -15.45 13.01 1.85
CA GLY A 70 -16.50 13.66 1.04
C GLY A 70 -17.05 12.84 -0.13
N ARG A 71 -16.51 11.65 -0.38
CA ARG A 71 -16.93 10.71 -1.43
C ARG A 71 -16.58 9.27 -1.04
N PRO A 72 -17.17 8.25 -1.70
CA PRO A 72 -16.78 6.86 -1.47
C PRO A 72 -15.28 6.66 -1.73
N THR A 73 -14.62 5.88 -0.87
CA THR A 73 -13.20 5.54 -1.04
C THR A 73 -12.98 4.46 -2.09
N THR A 74 -14.03 3.77 -2.55
CA THR A 74 -13.99 2.75 -3.60
C THR A 74 -13.95 3.42 -4.99
N THR A 75 -12.85 3.21 -5.70
CA THR A 75 -12.62 3.86 -7.00
C THR A 75 -12.57 2.83 -8.13
N SER A 76 -13.17 3.15 -9.28
CA SER A 76 -13.17 2.27 -10.47
C SER A 76 -11.76 1.97 -10.97
N ARG A 77 -11.57 0.77 -11.54
CA ARG A 77 -10.32 0.37 -12.21
C ARG A 77 -9.95 1.30 -13.38
N ASN A 78 -10.98 1.85 -14.04
CA ASN A 78 -10.84 2.67 -15.24
C ASN A 78 -10.72 4.18 -14.93
N ALA A 79 -10.65 4.57 -13.66
CA ALA A 79 -10.42 5.97 -13.31
C ALA A 79 -9.09 6.49 -13.90
N PRO A 80 -9.01 7.76 -14.33
CA PRO A 80 -7.77 8.34 -14.84
C PRO A 80 -6.72 8.49 -13.73
N PRO A 81 -5.42 8.62 -14.07
CA PRO A 81 -4.37 8.96 -13.11
C PRO A 81 -4.72 10.28 -12.40
N GLY A 82 -4.36 10.39 -11.12
CA GLY A 82 -4.76 11.52 -10.26
C GLY A 82 -6.13 11.33 -9.59
N ARG A 83 -7.14 10.80 -10.31
CA ARG A 83 -8.45 10.46 -9.71
C ARG A 83 -8.46 9.07 -9.06
N LYS A 84 -7.62 8.14 -9.53
CA LYS A 84 -7.50 6.76 -9.02
C LYS A 84 -6.80 6.69 -7.65
N VAL A 85 -7.53 7.06 -6.60
CA VAL A 85 -7.06 7.06 -5.20
C VAL A 85 -8.00 6.26 -4.28
N GLY A 86 -7.55 5.90 -3.08
CA GLY A 86 -8.34 5.12 -2.12
C GLY A 86 -8.32 3.61 -2.39
N HIS A 87 -9.44 2.93 -2.19
CA HIS A 87 -9.65 1.52 -2.44
C HIS A 87 -9.87 1.27 -3.95
N ILE A 88 -8.79 1.01 -4.67
CA ILE A 88 -8.82 0.82 -6.13
C ILE A 88 -9.46 -0.53 -6.47
N ALA A 89 -10.59 -0.48 -7.19
CA ALA A 89 -11.33 -1.63 -7.70
C ALA A 89 -11.56 -2.73 -6.66
N ALA A 90 -11.81 -2.31 -5.42
CA ALA A 90 -11.99 -3.22 -4.30
C ALA A 90 -13.27 -4.04 -4.49
N ARG A 91 -13.14 -5.36 -4.45
CA ARG A 91 -14.27 -6.31 -4.50
C ARG A 91 -15.07 -6.35 -3.19
N ARG A 92 -14.42 -5.99 -2.08
CA ARG A 92 -14.99 -5.90 -0.74
C ARG A 92 -14.28 -4.80 0.05
N THR A 93 -14.98 -4.21 1.00
CA THR A 93 -14.44 -3.26 1.99
C THR A 93 -14.73 -3.75 3.41
N GLY A 94 -14.13 -3.12 4.41
CA GLY A 94 -14.29 -3.51 5.82
C GLY A 94 -13.38 -4.66 6.26
N VAL A 95 -13.56 -5.11 7.50
CA VAL A 95 -12.76 -6.18 8.11
C VAL A 95 -13.12 -7.52 7.47
N ARG A 96 -12.10 -8.33 7.17
CA ARG A 96 -12.30 -9.72 6.73
C ARG A 96 -12.68 -10.57 7.93
N LYS A 97 -13.96 -10.92 8.02
CA LYS A 97 -14.41 -12.12 8.76
C LYS A 97 -13.94 -13.36 8.00
#